data_AF-A0A496UNG0-F1
#
_entry.id   AF-A0A496UNG0-F1
#
_cell.length_a   1.000
_cell.length_b   1.000
_cell.length_c   1.000
_cell.angle_alpha   90.00
_cell.angle_beta   90.00
_cell.angle_gamma   90.00
#
_symmetry.space_group_name_H-M   'P 1'
#
loop_
_entity.id
_entity.type
_entity.pdbx_description
1 polymer ?
#
loop_
_entity_poly.entity_id
_entity_poly.type
_entity_poly.pdbx_seq_one_letter_code
_entity_poly.pdbx_strand_id
1 'polypeptide(L)'
;MKVIVSSTGKSVDDPISTVFGRTEFYLLVDTGDFTHESFDNPAANQSSGAGIQAAQFVLKKNPESVISSSIGPNAYEVLTAGSIPCFTASGGTARETVEAFNRGELPMMGAANANSHSGMAGNASGHSASAAGEESELEVLSERLRDLRGQIAEILQQLDRIKGEQVK
;
A
#
# COMPACT_ATOMS: atom_id res chain seq x y z
N MET A 1 -2.09 -17.22 -4.88
CA MET A 1 -1.97 -16.29 -3.72
C MET A 1 -3.24 -15.47 -3.66
N LYS A 2 -3.74 -15.12 -2.47
CA LYS A 2 -5.01 -14.40 -2.32
C LYS A 2 -4.81 -12.93 -2.01
N VAL A 3 -5.33 -12.06 -2.86
CA VAL A 3 -5.24 -10.61 -2.71
C VAL A 3 -6.62 -9.99 -2.59
N ILE A 4 -6.76 -8.91 -1.82
CA ILE A 4 -8.00 -8.13 -1.76
C ILE A 4 -7.85 -6.87 -2.62
N VAL A 5 -8.83 -6.65 -3.49
CA VAL A 5 -8.93 -5.45 -4.33
C VAL A 5 -10.19 -4.67 -3.96
N SER A 6 -10.08 -3.36 -3.80
CA SER A 6 -11.25 -2.47 -3.64
C SER A 6 -11.91 -2.23 -5.00
N SER A 7 -13.22 -2.42 -5.10
CA SER A 7 -13.95 -2.32 -6.38
C SER A 7 -15.29 -1.60 -6.24
N THR A 8 -15.73 -0.95 -7.32
CA THR A 8 -17.09 -0.40 -7.45
C THR A 8 -18.10 -1.44 -7.91
N GLY A 9 -17.66 -2.68 -8.18
CA GLY A 9 -18.53 -3.78 -8.56
C GLY A 9 -18.12 -5.12 -7.93
N LYS A 10 -18.83 -6.18 -8.33
CA LYS A 10 -18.68 -7.53 -7.76
C LYS A 10 -17.84 -8.47 -8.63
N SER A 11 -17.52 -8.05 -9.85
CA SER A 11 -16.73 -8.82 -10.81
C SER A 11 -15.29 -8.33 -10.84
N VAL A 12 -14.36 -9.23 -11.19
CA VAL A 12 -12.96 -8.87 -11.51
C VAL A 12 -12.86 -7.93 -12.71
N ASP A 13 -13.87 -7.89 -13.57
CA ASP A 13 -13.91 -7.00 -14.73
C ASP A 13 -14.49 -5.62 -14.39
N ASP A 14 -14.95 -5.42 -13.14
CA ASP A 14 -15.43 -4.13 -12.68
C ASP A 14 -14.26 -3.20 -12.31
N PRO A 15 -14.46 -1.88 -12.40
CA PRO A 15 -13.45 -0.90 -12.03
C PRO A 15 -13.02 -1.02 -10.56
N ILE A 16 -11.75 -0.70 -10.30
CA ILE A 16 -11.29 -0.54 -8.93
C ILE A 16 -11.84 0.75 -8.30
N SER A 17 -12.00 0.73 -6.99
CA SER A 17 -12.43 1.89 -6.23
C SER A 17 -11.26 2.85 -6.00
N THR A 18 -11.56 4.16 -6.06
CA THR A 18 -10.59 5.20 -5.74
C THR A 18 -10.28 5.27 -4.26
N VAL A 19 -11.18 4.78 -3.40
CA VAL A 19 -11.05 4.80 -1.94
C VAL A 19 -11.15 3.39 -1.36
N PHE A 20 -10.32 3.07 -0.36
CA PHE A 20 -10.41 1.82 0.39
C PHE A 20 -11.56 1.82 1.40
N GLY A 21 -11.50 2.70 2.42
CA GLY A 21 -12.36 2.58 3.59
C GLY A 21 -13.87 2.67 3.33
N ARG A 22 -14.28 3.37 2.26
CA ARG A 22 -15.67 3.54 1.84
C ARG A 22 -15.96 2.93 0.47
N THR A 23 -15.12 1.99 0.02
CA THR A 23 -15.43 1.23 -1.20
C THR A 23 -16.77 0.50 -1.06
N GLU A 24 -17.43 0.20 -2.16
CA GLU A 24 -18.68 -0.55 -2.15
C GLU A 24 -18.42 -2.04 -1.92
N PHE A 25 -17.40 -2.59 -2.59
CA PHE A 25 -17.08 -4.01 -2.54
C PHE A 25 -15.59 -4.29 -2.37
N TYR A 26 -15.29 -5.42 -1.74
CA TYR A 26 -13.98 -6.03 -1.71
C TYR A 26 -14.00 -7.33 -2.49
N LEU A 27 -13.04 -7.51 -3.40
CA LEU A 27 -12.86 -8.74 -4.15
C LEU A 27 -11.65 -9.48 -3.58
N LEU A 28 -11.86 -10.66 -3.02
CA LEU A 28 -10.78 -11.59 -2.67
C LEU A 28 -10.47 -12.45 -3.89
N VAL A 29 -9.39 -12.13 -4.59
CA VAL A 29 -9.03 -12.76 -5.86
C VAL A 29 -7.84 -13.69 -5.66
N ASP A 30 -7.89 -14.90 -6.22
CA ASP A 30 -6.72 -15.73 -6.39
C ASP A 30 -5.95 -15.31 -7.64
N THR A 31 -4.71 -14.87 -7.43
CA THR A 31 -3.75 -14.44 -8.46
C THR A 31 -3.39 -15.53 -9.48
N GLY A 32 -3.60 -16.81 -9.16
CA GLY A 32 -3.22 -17.93 -10.03
C GLY A 32 -4.24 -18.22 -11.15
N ASP A 33 -5.54 -18.13 -10.83
CA ASP A 33 -6.63 -18.51 -11.74
C ASP A 33 -7.74 -17.44 -11.87
N PHE A 34 -7.59 -16.29 -11.20
CA PHE A 34 -8.57 -15.19 -11.15
C PHE A 34 -9.93 -15.58 -10.58
N THR A 35 -10.02 -16.71 -9.87
CA THR A 35 -11.21 -17.01 -9.07
C THR A 35 -11.35 -15.94 -7.99
N HIS A 36 -12.58 -15.49 -7.74
CA HIS A 36 -12.82 -14.39 -6.81
C HIS A 36 -14.07 -14.61 -5.96
N GLU A 37 -14.03 -14.05 -4.76
CA GLU A 37 -15.17 -13.91 -3.88
C GLU A 37 -15.42 -12.42 -3.61
N SER A 38 -16.64 -11.96 -3.89
CA SER A 38 -17.04 -10.57 -3.68
C SER A 38 -17.70 -10.39 -2.32
N PHE A 39 -17.32 -9.34 -1.59
CA PHE A 39 -17.89 -8.98 -0.31
C PHE A 39 -18.40 -7.54 -0.32
N ASP A 40 -19.60 -7.32 0.20
CA ASP A 40 -20.09 -5.97 0.47
C ASP A 40 -19.31 -5.34 1.63
N ASN A 41 -18.93 -4.07 1.50
CA ASN A 41 -18.23 -3.36 2.58
C ASN A 41 -19.22 -2.93 3.68
N PRO A 42 -19.15 -3.52 4.90
CA PRO A 42 -20.04 -3.12 6.00
C PRO A 42 -19.81 -1.67 6.45
N ALA A 43 -18.65 -1.11 6.12
CA ALA A 43 -18.25 0.24 6.51
C ALA A 43 -18.58 1.32 5.47
N ALA A 44 -19.17 0.95 4.31
CA ALA A 44 -19.44 1.89 3.21
C ALA A 44 -20.27 3.10 3.66
N ASN A 45 -21.26 2.87 4.53
CA ASN A 45 -22.18 3.90 5.03
C ASN A 45 -21.78 4.50 6.39
N GLN A 46 -20.57 4.21 6.89
CA GLN A 46 -20.13 4.74 8.19
C GLN A 46 -19.76 6.22 8.10
N SER A 47 -20.37 7.04 8.97
CA SER A 47 -20.12 8.47 9.08
C SER A 47 -18.69 8.76 9.56
N SER A 48 -18.16 7.94 10.47
CA SER A 48 -16.79 8.02 10.98
C SER A 48 -16.18 6.63 11.18
N GLY A 49 -14.85 6.52 11.13
CA GLY A 49 -14.14 5.26 11.37
C GLY A 49 -14.27 4.21 10.26
N ALA A 50 -14.81 4.58 9.08
CA ALA A 50 -15.03 3.65 7.97
C ALA A 50 -13.75 2.87 7.59
N GLY A 51 -12.60 3.55 7.53
CA GLY A 51 -11.31 2.92 7.21
C GLY A 51 -10.87 1.86 8.23
N ILE A 52 -11.12 2.06 9.52
CA ILE A 52 -10.77 1.10 10.58
C ILE A 52 -11.64 -0.14 10.45
N GLN A 53 -12.95 0.04 10.33
CA GLN A 53 -13.89 -1.08 10.23
C GLN A 53 -13.68 -1.87 8.92
N ALA A 54 -13.44 -1.19 7.81
CA ALA A 54 -13.03 -1.77 6.55
C ALA A 54 -11.76 -2.63 6.68
N ALA A 55 -10.70 -2.07 7.27
CA ALA A 55 -9.44 -2.78 7.46
C ALA A 55 -9.62 -4.02 8.35
N GLN A 56 -10.37 -3.90 9.45
CA GLN A 56 -10.70 -5.03 10.32
C GLN A 56 -11.51 -6.12 9.60
N PHE A 57 -12.43 -5.73 8.72
CA PHE A 57 -13.20 -6.67 7.91
C PHE A 57 -12.28 -7.43 6.94
N VAL A 58 -11.41 -6.71 6.24
CA VAL A 58 -10.42 -7.27 5.32
C VAL A 58 -9.46 -8.21 6.03
N LEU A 59 -8.95 -7.85 7.22
CA LEU A 59 -8.08 -8.71 8.02
C LEU A 59 -8.71 -10.06 8.38
N LYS A 60 -10.02 -10.09 8.65
CA LYS A 60 -10.74 -11.35 8.93
C LYS A 60 -10.78 -12.30 7.73
N LYS A 61 -10.59 -11.80 6.52
CA LYS A 61 -10.49 -12.61 5.30
C LYS A 61 -9.07 -13.17 5.09
N ASN A 62 -8.11 -12.74 5.91
CA ASN A 62 -6.72 -13.17 5.91
C ASN A 62 -6.07 -13.15 4.50
N PRO A 63 -6.14 -12.02 3.78
CA PRO A 63 -5.47 -11.88 2.49
C PRO A 63 -3.95 -11.86 2.68
N GLU A 64 -3.21 -12.19 1.62
CA GLU A 64 -1.75 -12.04 1.60
C GLU A 64 -1.35 -10.59 1.27
N SER A 65 -2.20 -9.85 0.56
CA SER A 65 -1.95 -8.44 0.20
C SER A 65 -3.25 -7.71 -0.06
N VAL A 66 -3.23 -6.39 0.09
CA VAL A 66 -4.35 -5.49 -0.24
C VAL A 66 -3.91 -4.52 -1.33
N ILE A 67 -4.75 -4.36 -2.35
CA ILE A 67 -4.53 -3.46 -3.46
C ILE A 67 -5.68 -2.46 -3.52
N SER A 68 -5.36 -1.17 -3.49
CA SER A 68 -6.35 -0.09 -3.58
C SER A 68 -5.68 1.14 -4.18
N SER A 69 -6.47 2.00 -4.83
CA SER A 69 -5.94 3.27 -5.33
C SER A 69 -5.55 4.21 -4.18
N SER A 70 -6.41 4.30 -3.15
CA SER A 70 -6.13 5.12 -1.96
C SER A 70 -6.46 4.40 -0.67
N ILE A 71 -5.56 4.49 0.32
CA ILE A 71 -5.71 4.00 1.69
C ILE A 71 -5.39 5.13 2.66
N GLY A 72 -6.34 5.46 3.54
CA GLY A 72 -6.16 6.48 4.57
C GLY A 72 -5.36 6.00 5.78
N PRO A 73 -4.87 6.93 6.62
CA PRO A 73 -3.95 6.64 7.73
C PRO A 73 -4.49 5.58 8.68
N ASN A 74 -5.75 5.71 9.08
CA ASN A 74 -6.38 4.78 10.02
C ASN A 74 -6.52 3.36 9.45
N ALA A 75 -6.76 3.22 8.15
CA ALA A 75 -6.87 1.91 7.51
C ALA A 75 -5.49 1.28 7.34
N TYR A 76 -4.52 2.07 6.88
CA TYR A 76 -3.14 1.64 6.68
C TYR A 76 -2.50 1.15 7.98
N GLU A 77 -2.71 1.86 9.09
CA GLU A 77 -2.19 1.47 10.41
C GLU A 77 -2.72 0.10 10.85
N VAL A 78 -4.02 -0.15 10.65
CA VAL A 78 -4.66 -1.43 10.99
C VAL A 78 -4.15 -2.56 10.09
N LEU A 79 -4.04 -2.33 8.78
CA LEU A 79 -3.53 -3.34 7.84
C LEU A 79 -2.07 -3.69 8.12
N THR A 80 -1.25 -2.68 8.42
CA THR A 80 0.17 -2.84 8.77
C THR A 80 0.33 -3.56 10.11
N ALA A 81 -0.50 -3.25 11.11
CA ALA A 81 -0.52 -3.98 12.38
C ALA A 81 -0.89 -5.47 12.19
N GLY A 82 -1.70 -5.78 11.17
CA GLY A 82 -2.00 -7.14 10.72
C GLY A 82 -0.91 -7.78 9.84
N SER A 83 0.22 -7.11 9.63
CA SER A 83 1.31 -7.53 8.73
C SER A 83 0.86 -7.76 7.28
N ILE A 84 -0.18 -7.04 6.83
CA ILE A 84 -0.68 -7.13 5.46
C ILE A 84 -0.03 -6.05 4.59
N PRO A 85 0.80 -6.42 3.60
CA PRO A 85 1.36 -5.46 2.67
C PRO A 85 0.26 -4.82 1.81
N CYS A 86 0.38 -3.51 1.63
CA CYS A 86 -0.56 -2.70 0.86
C CYS A 86 0.11 -2.22 -0.43
N PHE A 87 -0.64 -2.21 -1.53
CA PHE A 87 -0.16 -1.80 -2.85
C PHE A 87 -1.08 -0.76 -3.46
N THR A 88 -0.50 0.20 -4.17
CA THR A 88 -1.25 1.26 -4.85
C THR A 88 -1.51 0.86 -6.30
N ALA A 89 -2.75 1.07 -6.77
CA ALA A 89 -3.13 0.88 -8.16
C ALA A 89 -3.59 2.20 -8.81
N SER A 90 -3.22 2.38 -10.08
CA SER A 90 -3.42 3.63 -10.85
C SER A 90 -4.78 3.72 -11.56
N GLY A 91 -5.73 2.85 -11.22
CA GLY A 91 -7.02 2.71 -11.90
C GLY A 91 -7.11 1.42 -12.73
N GLY A 92 -8.13 1.34 -13.59
CA GLY A 92 -8.44 0.15 -14.37
C GLY A 92 -9.42 -0.80 -13.67
N THR A 93 -9.49 -2.02 -14.16
CA THR A 93 -10.31 -3.10 -13.61
C THR A 93 -9.56 -3.85 -12.50
N ALA A 94 -10.31 -4.57 -11.65
CA ALA A 94 -9.68 -5.42 -10.64
C ALA A 94 -8.78 -6.50 -11.27
N ARG A 95 -9.15 -7.03 -12.44
CA ARG A 95 -8.33 -7.98 -13.22
C ARG A 95 -6.99 -7.36 -13.63
N GLU A 96 -7.02 -6.21 -14.30
CA GLU A 96 -5.80 -5.51 -14.75
C GLU A 96 -4.88 -5.18 -13.57
N THR A 97 -5.48 -4.82 -12.43
CA THR A 97 -4.76 -4.53 -11.19
C THR A 97 -4.07 -5.78 -10.64
N VAL A 98 -4.76 -6.92 -10.59
CA VAL A 98 -4.16 -8.20 -10.15
C VAL A 98 -3.09 -8.67 -11.13
N GLU A 99 -3.26 -8.45 -12.42
CA GLU A 99 -2.24 -8.75 -13.42
C GLU A 99 -0.99 -7.87 -13.24
N ALA A 100 -1.15 -6.57 -13.01
CA ALA A 100 -0.04 -5.67 -12.70
C ALA A 100 0.68 -6.05 -11.41
N PHE A 101 -0.07 -6.53 -10.41
CA PHE A 101 0.49 -7.10 -9.18
C PHE A 101 1.35 -8.33 -9.46
N ASN A 102 0.86 -9.28 -10.27
CA ASN A 102 1.60 -10.47 -10.67
C ASN A 102 2.89 -10.14 -11.46
N ARG A 103 2.89 -9.01 -12.20
CA ARG A 103 4.09 -8.50 -12.89
C ARG A 103 5.07 -7.75 -11.98
N GLY A 104 4.69 -7.48 -10.73
CA GLY A 104 5.51 -6.69 -9.80
C GLY A 104 5.58 -5.21 -10.15
N GLU A 105 4.62 -4.70 -10.92
CA GLU A 105 4.57 -3.30 -11.39
C GLU A 105 3.89 -2.36 -10.40
N LEU A 106 3.16 -2.91 -9.42
CA LEU A 106 2.47 -2.11 -8.42
C LEU A 106 3.44 -1.66 -7.31
N PRO A 107 3.52 -0.35 -7.02
CA PRO A 107 4.33 0.13 -5.92
C PRO A 107 3.72 -0.30 -4.58
N MET A 108 4.58 -0.85 -3.71
CA MET A 108 4.23 -1.13 -2.32
C MET A 108 4.08 0.20 -1.56
N MET A 109 3.03 0.31 -0.77
CA MET A 109 2.78 1.47 0.08
C MET A 109 3.69 1.40 1.31
N GLY A 110 4.50 2.45 1.52
CA GLY A 110 5.27 2.66 2.75
C GLY A 110 4.52 3.50 3.80
N ALA A 111 3.50 4.24 3.39
CA ALA A 111 2.62 5.05 4.23
C ALA A 111 1.23 5.19 3.59
N ALA A 112 0.26 5.71 4.35
CA ALA A 112 -1.05 6.06 3.82
C ALA A 112 -0.96 7.18 2.77
N ASN A 113 -1.73 7.05 1.69
CA ASN A 113 -1.75 7.99 0.57
C ASN A 113 -3.09 8.75 0.43
N ALA A 114 -4.00 8.64 1.41
CA ALA A 114 -5.23 9.43 1.48
C ALA A 114 -5.14 10.52 2.57
N ASN A 115 -5.52 11.76 2.25
CA ASN A 115 -5.55 12.87 3.22
C ASN A 115 -6.52 12.57 4.40
N SER A 116 -6.04 12.83 5.62
CA SER A 116 -6.75 12.58 6.89
C SER A 116 -8.03 13.41 7.10
N HIS A 117 -8.38 14.32 6.20
CA HIS A 117 -9.49 15.27 6.37
C HIS A 117 -10.35 15.39 5.10
N SER A 118 -11.29 14.46 4.92
CA SER A 118 -12.38 14.60 3.96
C SER A 118 -13.69 14.93 4.69
N GLY A 119 -13.79 16.15 5.21
CA GLY A 119 -15.04 16.67 5.80
C GLY A 119 -14.89 17.63 6.98
N MET A 120 -14.40 18.86 6.74
CA MET A 120 -14.86 20.04 7.47
C MET A 120 -14.47 21.30 6.67
N ALA A 121 -15.46 22.01 6.13
CA ALA A 121 -15.26 23.32 5.52
C ALA A 121 -15.01 24.36 6.62
N GLY A 122 -13.91 25.13 6.53
CA GLY A 122 -13.62 26.20 7.49
C GLY A 122 -12.20 26.77 7.46
N ASN A 123 -11.81 27.36 6.33
CA ASN A 123 -10.90 28.51 6.22
C ASN A 123 -9.59 28.53 7.05
N ALA A 124 -8.47 28.04 6.50
CA ALA A 124 -7.13 28.59 6.74
C ALA A 124 -6.09 28.04 5.74
N SER A 125 -5.40 28.96 5.07
CA SER A 125 -4.03 28.85 4.52
C SER A 125 -3.72 27.71 3.54
N GLY A 126 -3.58 28.08 2.27
CA GLY A 126 -3.39 27.16 1.16
C GLY A 126 -2.08 26.38 1.18
N HIS A 127 -2.16 25.19 0.60
CA HIS A 127 -1.09 24.52 -0.13
C HIS A 127 -1.75 23.83 -1.33
N SER A 128 -1.97 24.59 -2.39
CA SER A 128 -2.04 24.05 -3.74
C SER A 128 -0.61 23.75 -4.19
N ALA A 129 -0.27 22.47 -4.39
CA ALA A 129 0.83 21.93 -5.19
C ALA A 129 1.12 20.52 -4.63
N SER A 130 1.40 19.47 -5.38
CA SER A 130 1.52 19.23 -6.82
C SER A 130 1.86 17.75 -6.95
N ALA A 131 1.58 17.15 -8.09
CA ALA A 131 2.04 15.82 -8.50
C ALA A 131 3.58 15.75 -8.69
N ALA A 132 4.37 16.07 -7.66
CA ALA A 132 5.83 16.20 -7.72
C ALA A 132 6.54 15.74 -6.42
N GLY A 133 5.98 14.74 -5.72
CA GLY A 133 6.53 14.23 -4.45
C GLY A 133 7.24 12.87 -4.55
N GLU A 134 6.86 12.04 -5.52
CA GLU A 134 7.34 10.65 -5.60
C GLU A 134 8.79 10.55 -6.12
N GLU A 135 9.24 11.51 -6.93
CA GLU A 135 10.63 11.59 -7.40
C GLU A 135 11.61 11.94 -6.26
N SER A 136 11.18 12.80 -5.31
CA SER A 136 12.03 13.21 -4.19
C SER A 136 12.19 12.11 -3.15
N GLU A 137 11.18 11.26 -2.95
CA GLU A 137 11.25 10.17 -1.97
C GLU A 137 12.13 9.01 -2.47
N LEU A 138 12.10 8.72 -3.78
CA LEU A 138 13.04 7.78 -4.41
C LEU A 138 14.48 8.31 -4.38
N GLU A 139 14.67 9.62 -4.59
CA GLU A 139 16.01 10.22 -4.54
C GLU A 139 16.57 10.16 -3.12
N VAL A 140 15.78 10.50 -2.10
CA VAL A 140 16.16 10.38 -0.67
C VAL A 140 16.46 8.94 -0.28
N LEU A 141 15.66 7.96 -0.76
CA LEU A 141 15.89 6.55 -0.45
C LEU A 141 17.15 6.01 -1.16
N SER A 142 17.40 6.45 -2.40
CA SER A 142 18.59 6.10 -3.16
C SER A 142 19.87 6.67 -2.53
N GLU A 143 19.80 7.88 -1.98
CA GLU A 143 20.88 8.53 -1.24
C GLU A 143 21.19 7.74 0.03
N ARG A 144 20.16 7.34 0.79
CA ARG A 144 20.31 6.50 1.98
C ARG A 144 20.91 5.12 1.68
N LEU A 145 20.60 4.54 0.51
CA LEU A 145 21.17 3.26 0.07
C LEU A 145 22.65 3.41 -0.32
N ARG A 146 23.05 4.55 -0.91
CA ARG A 146 24.47 4.89 -1.15
C ARG A 146 25.25 5.01 0.15
N ASP A 147 24.69 5.70 1.14
CA ASP A 147 25.33 5.86 2.46
C ASP A 147 25.51 4.53 3.17
N LEU A 148 24.49 3.66 3.18
CA LEU A 148 24.59 2.32 3.76
C LEU A 148 25.64 1.47 3.05
N ARG A 149 25.73 1.54 1.71
CA ARG A 149 26.80 0.86 0.97
C ARG A 149 28.19 1.38 1.35
N GLY A 150 28.33 2.67 1.62
CA GLY A 150 29.57 3.26 2.13
C GLY A 150 29.94 2.71 3.51
N GLN A 151 28.98 2.68 4.44
CA GLN A 151 29.19 2.12 5.78
C GLN A 151 29.58 0.63 5.74
N ILE A 152 28.96 -0.15 4.87
CA ILE A 152 29.32 -1.56 4.66
C ILE A 152 30.77 -1.68 4.16
N ALA A 153 31.19 -0.85 3.20
CA ALA A 153 32.56 -0.87 2.69
C ALA A 153 33.60 -0.52 3.77
N GLU A 154 33.28 0.45 4.63
CA GLU A 154 34.14 0.84 5.75
C GLU A 154 34.27 -0.28 6.79
N ILE A 155 33.17 -0.91 7.17
CA ILE A 155 33.16 -2.07 8.08
C ILE A 155 33.97 -3.23 7.49
N LEU A 156 33.84 -3.50 6.18
CA LEU A 156 34.62 -4.53 5.51
C LEU A 156 36.13 -4.23 5.54
N GLN A 157 36.54 -2.98 5.32
CA GLN A 157 37.94 -2.58 5.45
C GLN A 157 38.47 -2.73 6.90
N GLN A 158 37.63 -2.40 7.89
CA GLN A 158 37.98 -2.63 9.30
C GLN A 158 38.13 -4.12 9.61
N LEU A 159 37.23 -4.97 9.07
CA LEU A 159 37.32 -6.42 9.21
C LEU A 159 38.59 -6.99 8.56
N ASP A 160 38.96 -6.53 7.37
CA ASP A 160 40.20 -6.98 6.71
C ASP A 160 41.45 -6.55 7.46
N ARG A 161 41.45 -5.35 8.05
CA ARG A 161 42.54 -4.89 8.92
C ARG A 161 42.68 -5.75 10.17
N ILE A 162 41.57 -6.06 10.84
CA ILE A 162 41.57 -6.90 12.04
C ILE A 162 41.95 -8.35 11.70
N LYS A 163 41.46 -8.90 10.57
CA LYS A 163 41.85 -10.24 10.11
C LYS A 163 43.32 -10.32 9.70
N GLY A 164 43.86 -9.28 9.07
CA GLY A 164 45.28 -9.21 8.71
C GLY A 164 46.21 -9.13 9.92
N GLU A 165 45.77 -8.54 11.03
CA GLU A 165 46.54 -8.46 12.28
C GLU A 165 46.50 -9.76 13.11
N GLN A 166 45.54 -10.66 12.90
CA GLN A 166 45.49 -11.97 13.59
C GLN A 166 46.32 -13.08 12.94
N VAL A 167 46.93 -12.84 11.77
CA VAL A 167 47.73 -13.84 11.02
C VAL A 167 49.25 -13.61 11.18
N LYS A 168 49.66 -12.76 12.13
CA LYS A 168 51.07 -12.48 12.45
C LYS A 168 51.41 -12.93 13.87
#